data_AF-A0A450XNQ4-F1
#
_entry.id   AF-A0A450XNQ4-F1
#
_cell.length_a   1.000
_cell.length_b   1.000
_cell.length_c   1.000
_cell.angle_alpha   90.00
_cell.angle_beta   90.00
_cell.angle_gamma   90.00
#
_symmetry.space_group_name_H-M   'P 1'
#
loop_
_entity.id
_entity.type
_entity.pdbx_description
1 polymer ?
#
loop_
_entity_poly.entity_id
_entity_poly.type
_entity_poly.pdbx_seq_one_letter_code
_entity_poly.pdbx_strand_id
1 'polypeptide(L)'
;MRKIQEILRLKYESKLSHEKIAGALGLSKGAVAKYITQARDQGIVWPLPQGQDLASLEERLALPSERRPATGKAEPDFFQIHVELKRKGVTIQLLWEEYVATH
;
A
#
# COMPACT_ATOMS: atom_id res chain seq x y z
N MET A 1 1.49 3.16 12.03
CA MET A 1 0.12 2.59 12.15
C MET A 1 0.04 1.38 13.12
N ARG A 2 -0.30 1.61 14.41
CA ARG A 2 -0.47 0.56 15.48
C ARG A 2 -1.47 -0.58 15.19
N LYS A 3 -2.28 -0.48 14.12
CA LYS A 3 -3.37 -1.43 13.82
C LYS A 3 -2.85 -2.81 13.39
N ILE A 4 -1.74 -2.89 12.66
CA ILE A 4 -1.20 -4.17 12.17
C ILE A 4 -0.71 -5.04 13.34
N GLN A 5 -0.04 -4.42 14.31
CA GLN A 5 0.40 -5.10 15.52
C GLN A 5 -0.77 -5.67 16.32
N GLU A 6 -1.84 -4.88 16.48
CA GLU A 6 -3.06 -5.33 17.16
C GLU A 6 -3.78 -6.45 16.38
N ILE A 7 -3.78 -6.44 15.05
CA ILE A 7 -4.31 -7.58 14.25
C ILE A 7 -3.54 -8.87 14.59
N LEU A 8 -2.21 -8.81 14.57
CA LEU A 8 -1.35 -9.96 14.84
C LEU A 8 -1.53 -10.43 16.29
N ARG A 9 -1.56 -9.50 17.24
CA ARG A 9 -1.82 -9.78 18.66
C ARG A 9 -3.15 -10.48 18.86
N LEU A 10 -4.26 -9.91 18.38
CA LEU A 10 -5.60 -10.49 18.54
C LEU A 10 -5.73 -11.85 17.85
N LYS A 11 -4.99 -12.08 16.76
CA LYS A 11 -4.97 -13.35 16.04
C LYS A 11 -4.17 -14.43 16.77
N TYR A 12 -2.96 -14.13 17.22
CA TYR A 12 -2.04 -15.14 17.75
C TYR A 12 -2.10 -15.27 19.29
N GLU A 13 -2.30 -14.17 20.01
CA GLU A 13 -2.43 -14.15 21.47
C GLU A 13 -3.87 -14.49 21.90
N SER A 14 -4.87 -13.84 21.30
CA SER A 14 -6.28 -14.01 21.69
C SER A 14 -7.06 -15.04 20.87
N LYS A 15 -6.46 -15.64 19.83
CA LYS A 15 -7.06 -16.65 18.92
C LYS A 15 -8.44 -16.25 18.38
N LEU A 16 -8.66 -14.96 18.14
CA LEU A 16 -9.95 -14.45 17.67
C LEU A 16 -10.19 -14.75 16.18
N SER A 17 -11.47 -14.86 15.80
CA SER A 17 -11.87 -14.96 14.39
C SER A 17 -11.62 -13.63 13.67
N HIS A 18 -11.42 -13.68 12.36
CA HIS A 18 -11.19 -12.47 11.55
C HIS A 18 -12.32 -11.45 11.67
N GLU A 19 -13.54 -11.91 11.96
CA GLU A 19 -14.74 -11.09 12.12
C GLU A 19 -14.72 -10.29 13.44
N LYS A 20 -14.29 -10.93 14.53
CA LYS A 20 -14.13 -10.24 15.82
C LYS A 20 -12.98 -9.23 15.79
N ILE A 21 -11.88 -9.57 15.09
CA ILE A 21 -10.74 -8.67 14.89
C ILE A 21 -11.16 -7.44 14.06
N ALA A 22 -11.91 -7.68 12.98
CA ALA A 22 -12.47 -6.63 12.13
C ALA A 22 -13.36 -5.66 12.94
N GLY A 23 -14.27 -6.21 13.76
CA GLY A 23 -15.13 -5.41 14.64
C GLY A 23 -14.36 -4.62 15.70
N ALA A 24 -13.33 -5.21 16.32
CA ALA A 24 -12.52 -4.54 17.35
C ALA A 24 -11.68 -3.38 16.81
N LEU A 25 -11.21 -3.47 15.55
CA LEU A 25 -10.30 -2.49 14.95
C LEU A 25 -10.99 -1.54 13.95
N GLY A 26 -12.29 -1.71 13.71
CA GLY A 26 -13.05 -0.96 12.71
C GLY A 26 -12.53 -1.20 11.29
N LEU A 27 -12.05 -2.42 11.00
CA LEU A 27 -11.53 -2.83 9.70
C LEU A 27 -12.50 -3.76 8.99
N SER A 28 -12.39 -3.88 7.67
CA SER A 28 -13.13 -4.91 6.94
C SER A 28 -12.50 -6.29 7.18
N LYS A 29 -13.33 -7.34 7.18
CA LYS A 29 -12.87 -8.75 7.26
C LYS A 29 -11.85 -9.08 6.17
N GLY A 30 -12.03 -8.51 4.98
CA GLY A 30 -11.09 -8.66 3.85
C GLY A 30 -9.74 -8.00 4.11
N ALA A 31 -9.72 -6.81 4.72
CA ALA A 31 -8.46 -6.15 5.11
C ALA A 31 -7.71 -6.97 6.15
N VAL A 32 -8.40 -7.46 7.19
CA VAL A 32 -7.81 -8.34 8.22
C VAL A 32 -7.23 -9.60 7.60
N ALA A 33 -7.98 -10.27 6.71
CA ALA A 33 -7.50 -11.47 6.02
C ALA A 33 -6.26 -11.18 5.17
N LYS A 34 -6.25 -10.08 4.40
CA LYS A 34 -5.09 -9.66 3.60
C LYS A 34 -3.85 -9.46 4.47
N TYR A 35 -3.96 -8.72 5.57
CA TYR A 35 -2.82 -8.47 6.46
C TYR A 35 -2.29 -9.74 7.11
N ILE A 36 -3.17 -10.68 7.51
CA ILE A 36 -2.74 -11.95 8.09
C ILE A 36 -2.02 -12.82 7.05
N THR A 37 -2.57 -12.92 5.83
CA THR A 37 -1.93 -13.66 4.73
C THR A 37 -0.57 -13.06 4.40
N GLN A 38 -0.48 -11.75 4.26
CA GLN A 38 0.76 -11.07 3.95
C GLN A 38 1.80 -11.21 5.07
N ALA A 39 1.38 -11.17 6.33
CA ALA A 39 2.27 -11.42 7.45
C ALA A 39 2.82 -12.85 7.43
N ARG A 40 1.98 -13.83 7.05
CA ARG A 40 2.41 -15.22 6.85
C ARG A 40 3.40 -15.35 5.68
N ASP A 41 3.12 -14.72 4.54
CA ASP A 41 3.99 -14.76 3.36
C ASP A 41 5.35 -14.12 3.62
N GLN A 42 5.37 -13.07 4.45
CA GLN A 42 6.58 -12.39 4.92
C GLN A 42 7.30 -13.16 6.04
N GLY A 43 6.77 -14.30 6.50
CA GLY A 43 7.34 -15.07 7.60
C GLY A 43 7.38 -14.30 8.92
N ILE A 44 6.48 -13.34 9.13
CA ILE A 44 6.43 -12.56 10.36
C ILE A 44 5.86 -13.43 11.47
N VAL A 45 6.69 -13.69 12.48
CA VAL A 45 6.33 -14.49 13.64
C VAL A 45 5.86 -13.57 14.77
N TRP A 46 4.77 -13.97 15.43
CA TRP A 46 4.31 -13.37 16.68
C TRP A 46 4.71 -14.28 17.86
N PRO A 47 5.22 -13.75 18.99
CA PRO A 47 5.43 -12.33 19.29
C PRO A 47 6.60 -11.73 18.51
N LEU A 48 6.47 -10.44 18.16
CA LEU A 48 7.54 -9.70 17.49
C LEU A 48 8.77 -9.66 18.42
N PRO A 49 9.98 -10.05 17.97
CA PRO A 49 11.17 -9.96 18.79
C PRO A 49 11.45 -8.50 19.17
N GLN A 50 11.88 -8.26 20.41
CA GLN A 50 12.21 -6.92 20.92
C GLN A 50 13.25 -6.27 19.99
N GLY A 51 12.85 -5.21 19.29
CA GLY A 51 13.69 -4.49 18.32
C GLY A 51 13.21 -4.52 16.87
N GLN A 52 12.12 -5.25 16.53
CA GLN A 52 11.44 -4.98 15.25
C GLN A 52 10.72 -3.63 15.32
N ASP A 53 11.27 -2.66 14.61
CA ASP A 53 10.67 -1.35 14.48
C ASP A 53 9.34 -1.46 13.74
N LEU A 54 8.33 -0.78 14.28
CA LEU A 54 6.99 -0.75 13.72
C LEU A 54 7.02 -0.18 12.29
N ALA A 55 7.94 0.74 12.01
CA ALA A 55 8.16 1.29 10.68
C ALA A 55 8.64 0.23 9.68
N SER A 56 9.56 -0.65 10.06
CA SER A 56 10.04 -1.75 9.21
C SER A 56 8.96 -2.80 8.96
N LEU A 57 8.11 -3.07 9.95
CA LEU A 57 6.97 -3.96 9.77
C LEU A 57 5.97 -3.36 8.77
N GLU A 58 5.71 -2.05 8.89
CA GLU A 58 4.83 -1.30 8.00
C GLU A 58 5.37 -1.27 6.57
N GLU A 59 6.66 -1.02 6.36
CA GLU A 59 7.27 -1.03 5.03
C GLU A 59 7.15 -2.42 4.37
N ARG A 60 7.37 -3.49 5.14
CA ARG A 60 7.24 -4.86 4.66
C ARG A 60 5.79 -5.22 4.34
N LEU A 61 4.85 -4.79 5.19
CA LEU A 61 3.42 -5.06 5.02
C LEU A 61 2.68 -4.02 4.16
N ALA A 62 3.35 -2.96 3.71
CA ALA A 62 2.76 -1.97 2.83
C ALA A 62 2.31 -2.65 1.54
N LEU A 63 1.03 -2.44 1.21
CA LEU A 63 0.41 -2.96 -0.01
C LEU A 63 1.17 -2.41 -1.23
N PRO A 64 1.23 -3.15 -2.35
CA PRO A 64 1.85 -2.67 -3.59
C PRO A 64 1.27 -1.34 -4.11
N SER A 65 0.08 -0.93 -3.67
CA SER A 65 -0.50 0.39 -3.99
C SER A 65 0.10 1.54 -3.18
N GLU A 66 0.64 1.27 -1.99
CA GLU A 66 1.34 2.25 -1.13
C GLU A 66 2.85 2.21 -1.32
N ARG A 67 3.38 1.09 -1.82
CA ARG A 67 4.65 1.10 -2.53
C ARG A 67 4.42 1.89 -3.80
N ARG A 68 4.53 3.22 -3.72
CA ARG A 68 4.69 4.08 -4.88
C ARG A 68 5.61 3.31 -5.81
N PRO A 69 5.13 2.83 -6.97
CA PRO A 69 5.96 2.00 -7.79
C PRO A 69 7.21 2.86 -8.04
N ALA A 70 8.37 2.34 -7.67
CA ALA A 70 9.62 2.81 -8.23
C ALA A 70 9.64 2.36 -9.71
N THR A 71 8.57 2.61 -10.44
CA THR A 71 8.64 2.75 -11.88
C THR A 71 9.55 3.94 -12.05
N GLY A 72 10.79 3.71 -12.48
CA GLY A 72 11.73 4.74 -12.89
C GLY A 72 11.26 5.54 -14.11
N LYS A 73 9.94 5.69 -14.26
CA LYS A 73 9.28 6.59 -15.20
C LYS A 73 9.34 7.96 -14.56
N ALA A 74 10.12 8.85 -15.17
CA ALA A 74 10.24 10.23 -14.71
C ALA A 74 8.86 10.86 -14.61
N GLU A 75 8.51 11.47 -13.48
CA GLU A 75 7.20 12.11 -13.33
C GLU A 75 7.01 13.15 -14.47
N PRO A 76 5.86 13.14 -15.17
CA PRO A 76 5.61 14.13 -16.22
C PRO A 76 5.65 15.55 -15.66
N ASP A 77 6.19 16.50 -16.42
CA ASP A 77 6.11 17.92 -16.05
C ASP A 77 4.65 18.40 -16.14
N PHE A 78 3.99 18.52 -14.99
CA PHE A 78 2.60 18.95 -14.89
C PHE A 78 2.38 20.40 -15.35
N PHE A 79 3.39 21.26 -15.24
CA PHE A 79 3.30 22.64 -15.74
C PHE A 79 3.30 22.63 -17.27
N GLN A 80 4.19 21.85 -17.88
CA GLN A 80 4.22 21.66 -19.33
C GLN A 80 2.90 21.08 -19.85
N ILE A 81 2.36 20.04 -19.22
CA ILE A 81 1.05 19.46 -19.57
C ILE A 81 -0.05 20.52 -19.51
N HIS A 82 -0.07 21.33 -18.46
CA HIS A 82 -1.08 22.39 -18.30
C HIS A 82 -0.98 23.48 -19.38
N VAL A 83 0.22 23.79 -19.85
CA VAL A 83 0.44 24.74 -20.96
C VAL A 83 0.02 24.14 -22.29
N GLU A 84 0.41 22.89 -22.56
CA GLU A 84 0.10 22.19 -23.82
C GLU A 84 -1.40 21.97 -24.01
N LEU A 85 -2.14 21.66 -22.93
CA LEU A 85 -3.60 21.50 -22.97
C LEU A 85 -4.36 22.79 -23.32
N LYS A 86 -3.72 23.97 -23.27
CA LYS A 86 -4.34 25.22 -23.73
C LYS A 86 -4.33 25.38 -25.24
N ARG A 87 -3.54 24.57 -25.96
CA ARG A 87 -3.48 24.61 -27.43
C ARG A 87 -4.69 23.89 -28.03
N LYS A 88 -5.22 24.44 -29.13
CA LYS A 88 -6.35 23.83 -29.83
C LYS A 88 -5.95 22.46 -30.38
N GLY A 89 -6.75 21.45 -30.08
CA GLY A 89 -6.57 20.08 -30.60
C GLY A 89 -5.66 19.18 -29.75
N VAL A 90 -5.06 19.69 -28.67
CA VAL A 90 -4.28 18.86 -27.74
C VAL A 90 -5.22 18.18 -26.74
N THR A 91 -5.01 16.88 -26.52
CA THR A 91 -5.74 16.10 -25.52
C THR A 91 -4.77 15.46 -24.53
N ILE A 92 -5.26 15.16 -23.32
CA ILE A 92 -4.48 14.39 -22.32
C ILE A 92 -4.02 13.04 -22.90
N GLN A 93 -4.82 12.43 -23.77
CA GLN A 93 -4.46 11.17 -24.42
C GLN A 93 -3.27 11.32 -25.36
N LEU A 94 -3.25 12.38 -26.17
CA LEU A 94 -2.12 12.69 -27.06
C LEU A 94 -0.83 12.90 -26.26
N LEU A 95 -0.88 13.70 -25.19
CA LEU A 95 0.27 13.95 -24.31
C LEU A 95 0.75 12.68 -23.60
N TRP A 96 -0.17 11.76 -23.26
CA TRP A 96 0.18 10.46 -22.70
C TRP A 96 0.88 9.55 -23.71
N GLU A 97 0.40 9.51 -24.96
CA GLU A 97 1.03 8.75 -26.04
C GLU A 97 2.47 9.23 -26.31
N GLU A 98 2.69 10.55 -26.33
CA GLU A 98 4.03 11.16 -26.46
C GLU A 98 4.95 10.83 -25.27
N TYR A 99 4.41 10.88 -24.06
CA TYR A 99 5.16 10.56 -22.85
C TYR A 99 5.62 9.09 -22.82
N VAL A 100 4.73 8.14 -23.16
CA VAL A 100 5.04 6.70 -23.24
C VAL A 100 5.99 6.38 -24.38
N ALA A 101 5.94 7.11 -25.50
CA ALA A 101 6.90 6.94 -26.59
C ALA A 101 8.33 7.37 -26.19
N THR A 102 8.46 8.25 -25.19
CA THR A 102 9.74 8.83 -24.76
C THR A 102 10.31 8.17 -23.49
N HIS A 103 9.49 7.48 -22.68
CA HIS A 103 9.85 6.91 -21.36
C HIS A 103 9.35 5.46 -21.16
#